data_AF-A0A1H3DBU4-F1
#
_entry.id   AF-A0A1H3DBU4-F1
#
_cell.length_a   1.000
_cell.length_b   1.000
_cell.length_c   1.000
_cell.angle_alpha   90.00
_cell.angle_beta   90.00
_cell.angle_gamma   90.00
#
_symmetry.space_group_name_H-M   'P 1'
#
loop_
_entity.id
_entity.type
_entity.pdbx_description
1 polymer ?
#
loop_
_entity_poly.entity_id
_entity_poly.type
_entity_poly.pdbx_seq_one_letter_code
_entity_poly.pdbx_strand_id
1 'polypeptide(L)'
;MRVERKMLASAVHGLMVGGGLIVAIGAQNAFVLSQGLRREHAWWVAAICAICDWLLVGLGVLGMGALIAEQDWMMALARWGGTVFLAWQSALAFRRAMTPHALAPEAKLMGGRRRVLLAAFAVTLLNPQVYLETLIMLGAIGAVQHSPVGFFLGAALASFVWFFGLVAAAGWLASRLTRPWAWRVIDSVIGIMLAAIAWRLAAGAMLP
;
A
#
# COMPACT_ATOMS: atom_id res chain seq x y z
N MET A 1 24.13 8.24 16.81
CA MET A 1 24.53 6.90 16.30
C MET A 1 23.52 5.78 16.52
N ARG A 2 23.25 5.30 17.75
CA ARG A 2 22.36 4.11 17.95
C ARG A 2 20.87 4.41 17.68
N VAL A 3 20.39 5.62 17.99
CA VAL A 3 19.01 6.07 17.73
C VAL A 3 18.75 6.30 16.24
N GLU A 4 19.65 6.99 15.55
CA GLU A 4 19.55 7.24 14.09
C GLU A 4 19.52 5.93 13.30
N ARG A 5 20.34 4.94 13.68
CA ARG A 5 20.34 3.62 13.05
C ARG A 5 18.99 2.91 13.18
N LYS A 6 18.35 2.99 14.36
CA LYS A 6 17.02 2.41 14.60
C LYS A 6 15.91 3.13 13.83
N MET A 7 16.02 4.45 13.71
CA MET A 7 15.09 5.25 12.91
C MET A 7 15.20 4.91 11.42
N LEU A 8 16.43 4.82 10.90
CA LEU A 8 16.68 4.46 9.50
C LEU A 8 16.21 3.03 9.19
N ALA A 9 16.48 2.07 10.09
CA ALA A 9 15.99 0.70 9.93
C ALA A 9 14.46 0.63 9.89
N SER A 10 13.78 1.36 10.79
CA SER A 10 12.31 1.43 10.80
C SER A 10 11.77 2.09 9.53
N ALA A 11 12.43 3.13 9.02
CA ALA A 11 12.06 3.79 7.77
C ALA A 11 12.22 2.89 6.55
N VAL A 12 13.33 2.15 6.45
CA VAL A 12 13.52 1.16 5.38
C VAL A 12 12.45 0.08 5.47
N HIS A 13 12.11 -0.37 6.67
CA HIS A 13 11.05 -1.36 6.86
C HIS A 13 9.67 -0.82 6.44
N GLY A 14 9.33 0.41 6.83
CA GLY A 14 8.10 1.09 6.40
C GLY A 14 8.03 1.30 4.90
N LEU A 15 9.15 1.65 4.27
CA LEU A 15 9.25 1.77 2.81
C LEU A 15 8.94 0.44 2.12
N MET A 16 9.53 -0.66 2.59
CA MET A 16 9.33 -2.00 2.02
C MET A 16 7.90 -2.52 2.24
N VAL A 17 7.38 -2.42 3.46
CA VAL A 17 6.03 -2.91 3.80
C VAL A 17 4.96 -2.06 3.14
N GLY A 18 5.06 -0.73 3.25
CA GLY A 18 4.15 0.21 2.62
C GLY A 18 4.17 0.05 1.10
N GLY A 19 5.35 0.04 0.49
CA GLY A 19 5.49 -0.21 -0.94
C GLY A 19 4.86 -1.54 -1.36
N GLY A 20 5.11 -2.63 -0.62
CA GLY A 20 4.59 -3.94 -1.00
C GLY A 20 3.09 -4.10 -0.93
N LEU A 21 2.45 -3.41 0.02
CA LEU A 21 0.99 -3.40 0.15
C LEU A 21 0.34 -2.48 -0.90
N ILE A 22 0.94 -1.30 -1.13
CA ILE A 22 0.42 -0.33 -2.10
C ILE A 22 0.56 -0.84 -3.53
N VAL A 23 1.58 -1.63 -3.85
CA VAL A 23 1.83 -2.16 -5.21
C VAL A 23 0.72 -3.12 -5.68
N ALA A 24 -0.02 -3.76 -4.78
CA ALA A 24 -1.15 -4.60 -5.15
C ALA A 24 -2.21 -3.77 -5.91
N ILE A 25 -2.37 -4.01 -7.22
CA ILE A 25 -3.25 -3.17 -8.04
C ILE A 25 -4.72 -3.51 -7.75
N GLY A 26 -5.33 -2.71 -6.87
CA GLY A 26 -6.77 -2.64 -6.63
C GLY A 26 -7.44 -1.51 -7.43
N ALA A 27 -8.70 -1.23 -7.11
CA ALA A 27 -9.51 -0.21 -7.79
C ALA A 27 -8.87 1.19 -7.75
N GLN A 28 -8.20 1.56 -6.65
CA GLN A 28 -7.52 2.84 -6.49
C GLN A 28 -6.34 2.99 -7.46
N ASN A 29 -5.48 1.97 -7.56
CA ASN A 29 -4.35 1.96 -8.48
C ASN A 29 -4.80 1.95 -9.96
N ALA A 30 -5.85 1.19 -10.28
CA ALA A 30 -6.44 1.20 -11.62
C ALA A 30 -6.99 2.59 -11.98
N PHE A 31 -7.67 3.25 -11.05
CA PHE A 31 -8.17 4.61 -11.25
C PHE A 31 -7.04 5.62 -11.48
N VAL A 32 -5.99 5.62 -10.64
CA VAL A 32 -4.83 6.51 -10.81
C VAL A 32 -4.18 6.30 -12.19
N LEU A 33 -4.03 5.04 -12.62
CA LEU A 33 -3.49 4.70 -13.93
C LEU A 33 -4.39 5.22 -15.07
N SER A 34 -5.70 4.97 -14.99
CA SER A 34 -6.69 5.45 -15.97
C SER A 34 -6.63 6.97 -16.14
N GLN A 35 -6.51 7.72 -15.03
CA GLN A 35 -6.36 9.18 -15.08
C GLN A 35 -4.99 9.59 -15.65
N GLY A 36 -3.92 8.87 -15.30
CA GLY A 36 -2.58 9.06 -15.87
C GLY A 36 -2.55 8.91 -17.40
N LEU A 37 -3.23 7.88 -17.92
CA LEU A 37 -3.33 7.62 -19.36
C LEU A 37 -4.13 8.69 -20.10
N ARG A 38 -5.20 9.19 -19.49
CA ARG A 38 -6.02 10.27 -20.05
C ARG A 38 -5.37 11.64 -19.92
N ARG A 39 -4.32 11.76 -19.09
CA ARG A 39 -3.71 13.03 -18.66
C ARG A 39 -4.73 13.99 -18.02
N GLU A 40 -5.78 13.45 -17.43
CA GLU A 40 -6.88 14.21 -16.81
C GLU A 40 -6.62 14.36 -15.32
N HIS A 41 -5.99 15.47 -14.92
CA HIS A 41 -5.73 15.81 -13.52
C HIS A 41 -4.98 14.72 -12.71
N ALA A 42 -4.24 13.83 -13.37
CA ALA A 42 -3.63 12.65 -12.77
C ALA A 42 -2.69 12.98 -11.58
N TRP A 43 -1.93 14.06 -11.65
CA TRP A 43 -1.07 14.50 -10.55
C TRP A 43 -1.84 14.90 -9.29
N TRP A 44 -3.03 15.49 -9.47
CA TRP A 44 -3.92 15.78 -8.34
C TRP A 44 -4.51 14.51 -7.74
N VAL A 45 -4.84 13.53 -8.58
CA VAL A 45 -5.31 12.22 -8.13
C VAL A 45 -4.23 11.51 -7.32
N ALA A 46 -2.98 11.50 -7.81
CA ALA A 46 -1.83 10.96 -7.07
C ALA A 46 -1.61 11.67 -5.73
N ALA A 47 -1.70 13.00 -5.70
CA ALA A 47 -1.57 13.77 -4.47
C ALA A 47 -2.67 13.43 -3.45
N ILE A 48 -3.93 13.32 -3.88
CA ILE A 48 -5.04 12.91 -3.01
C ILE A 48 -4.78 11.52 -2.42
N CYS A 49 -4.43 10.55 -3.26
CA CYS A 49 -4.14 9.20 -2.80
C CYS A 49 -3.00 9.17 -1.78
N ALA A 50 -1.88 9.85 -2.07
CA ALA A 50 -0.75 9.93 -1.16
C ALA A 50 -1.11 10.60 0.18
N ILE A 51 -1.86 11.71 0.14
CA ILE A 51 -2.29 12.42 1.36
C ILE A 51 -3.24 11.55 2.20
N CYS A 52 -4.21 10.88 1.56
CA CYS A 52 -5.10 9.95 2.27
C CYS A 52 -4.31 8.82 2.93
N ASP A 53 -3.36 8.21 2.23
CA ASP A 53 -2.47 7.19 2.79
C ASP A 53 -1.67 7.74 3.97
N TRP A 54 -1.08 8.93 3.85
CA TRP A 54 -0.32 9.54 4.96
C TRP A 54 -1.19 9.78 6.19
N LEU A 55 -2.41 10.26 6.00
CA LEU A 55 -3.34 10.48 7.10
C LEU A 55 -3.74 9.16 7.77
N LEU A 56 -4.10 8.14 6.99
CA LEU A 56 -4.53 6.85 7.53
C LEU A 56 -3.39 6.08 8.19
N VAL A 57 -2.21 6.03 7.57
CA VAL A 57 -1.02 5.41 8.16
C VAL A 57 -0.58 6.19 9.39
N GLY A 58 -0.61 7.52 9.37
CA GLY A 58 -0.32 8.35 10.53
C GLY A 58 -1.27 8.08 11.69
N LEU A 59 -2.58 8.04 11.43
CA LEU A 59 -3.61 7.66 12.40
C LEU A 59 -3.38 6.25 12.97
N GLY A 60 -3.01 5.29 12.14
CA GLY A 60 -2.76 3.92 12.56
C GLY A 60 -1.51 3.79 13.42
N VAL A 61 -0.39 4.29 12.91
CA VAL A 61 0.93 4.12 13.52
C VAL A 61 1.11 5.00 14.76
N LEU A 62 0.71 6.28 14.68
CA LEU A 62 0.91 7.25 15.75
C LEU A 62 -0.29 7.34 16.70
N GLY A 63 -1.51 7.12 16.21
CA GLY A 63 -2.73 7.17 17.02
C GLY A 63 -3.08 5.83 17.66
N MET A 64 -3.32 4.81 16.83
CA MET A 64 -3.74 3.49 17.31
C MET A 64 -2.58 2.68 17.92
N GLY A 65 -1.34 2.93 17.49
CA GLY A 65 -0.15 2.26 18.02
C GLY A 65 0.09 2.50 19.51
N ALA A 66 -0.22 3.70 20.02
CA ALA A 66 -0.11 4.00 21.45
C ALA A 66 -1.11 3.19 22.28
N LEU A 67 -2.34 3.03 21.78
CA LEU A 67 -3.40 2.24 22.43
C LEU A 67 -3.12 0.73 22.40
N ILE A 68 -2.51 0.23 21.32
CA ILE A 68 -2.11 -1.18 21.18
C ILE A 68 -0.95 -1.53 22.11
N ALA A 69 -0.02 -0.60 22.34
CA ALA A 69 1.15 -0.82 23.18
C ALA A 69 0.84 -1.00 24.68
N GLU A 70 -0.30 -0.51 25.15
CA GLU A 70 -0.71 -0.62 26.56
C GLU A 70 -1.30 -1.98 26.93
N GLN A 71 -1.68 -2.81 25.96
CA GLN A 71 -2.37 -4.08 26.20
C GLN A 71 -1.71 -5.25 25.45
N ASP A 72 -1.09 -6.17 26.18
CA ASP A 72 -0.34 -7.31 25.61
C ASP A 72 -1.18 -8.17 24.64
N TRP A 73 -2.47 -8.35 24.92
CA TRP A 73 -3.36 -9.13 24.05
C TRP A 73 -3.66 -8.42 22.72
N MET A 74 -3.71 -7.08 22.70
CA MET A 74 -3.87 -6.30 21.46
C MET A 74 -2.62 -6.40 20.59
N MET A 75 -1.44 -6.43 21.21
CA MET A 75 -0.18 -6.65 20.50
C MET A 75 -0.12 -8.03 19.84
N ALA A 76 -0.56 -9.07 20.57
CA ALA A 76 -0.67 -10.42 20.05
C ALA A 76 -1.68 -10.51 18.90
N LEU A 77 -2.85 -9.88 19.07
CA LEU A 77 -3.89 -9.83 18.03
C LEU A 77 -3.40 -9.09 16.78
N ALA A 78 -2.71 -7.96 16.95
CA ALA A 78 -2.15 -7.15 15.87
C ALA A 78 -1.10 -7.94 15.07
N ARG A 79 -0.19 -8.63 15.77
CA ARG A 79 0.84 -9.48 15.14
C ARG A 79 0.22 -10.64 14.38
N TRP A 80 -0.61 -11.46 15.04
CA TRP A 80 -1.18 -12.66 14.42
C TRP A 80 -2.24 -12.32 13.37
N GLY A 81 -3.05 -11.29 13.61
CA GLY A 81 -4.00 -10.75 12.64
C GLY A 81 -3.31 -10.23 11.38
N GLY A 82 -2.25 -9.43 11.54
CA GLY A 82 -1.41 -8.98 10.42
C GLY A 82 -0.77 -10.13 9.66
N THR A 83 -0.23 -11.14 10.37
CA THR A 83 0.35 -12.34 9.74
C THR A 83 -0.67 -13.09 8.89
N VAL A 84 -1.85 -13.40 9.44
CA VAL A 84 -2.91 -14.14 8.72
C VAL A 84 -3.38 -13.35 7.50
N PHE A 85 -3.57 -12.04 7.66
CA PHE A 85 -4.00 -11.18 6.56
C PHE A 85 -2.96 -11.09 5.45
N LEU A 86 -1.68 -10.90 5.77
CA LEU A 86 -0.60 -10.86 4.78
C LEU A 86 -0.46 -12.21 4.06
N ALA A 87 -0.59 -13.32 4.78
CA ALA A 87 -0.58 -14.66 4.19
C ALA A 87 -1.77 -14.85 3.23
N TRP A 88 -2.95 -14.38 3.63
CA TRP A 88 -4.15 -14.39 2.78
C TRP A 88 -3.97 -13.53 1.51
N GLN A 89 -3.47 -12.30 1.65
CA GLN A 89 -3.20 -11.42 0.51
C GLN A 89 -2.11 -12.00 -0.41
N SER A 90 -1.08 -12.64 0.15
CA SER A 90 -0.06 -13.36 -0.61
C SER A 90 -0.68 -14.50 -1.43
N ALA A 91 -1.55 -15.31 -0.82
CA ALA A 91 -2.26 -16.37 -1.53
C ALA A 91 -3.17 -15.82 -2.64
N LEU A 92 -3.89 -14.72 -2.39
CA LEU A 92 -4.69 -14.05 -3.42
C LEU A 92 -3.83 -13.52 -4.57
N ALA A 93 -2.67 -12.94 -4.28
CA ALA A 93 -1.71 -12.49 -5.30
C ALA A 93 -1.22 -13.67 -6.15
N PHE A 94 -0.80 -14.78 -5.54
CA PHE A 94 -0.42 -15.97 -6.32
C PHE A 94 -1.57 -16.54 -7.16
N ARG A 95 -2.81 -16.52 -6.63
CA ARG A 95 -3.99 -16.91 -7.41
C ARG A 95 -4.19 -16.01 -8.63
N ARG A 96 -4.05 -14.69 -8.48
CA ARG A 96 -4.10 -13.72 -9.60
C ARG A 96 -2.98 -13.95 -10.60
N ALA A 97 -1.77 -14.29 -10.15
CA ALA A 97 -0.67 -14.65 -11.04
C ALA A 97 -0.96 -15.91 -11.89
N MET A 98 -1.79 -16.82 -11.37
CA MET A 98 -2.20 -18.04 -12.08
C MET A 98 -3.40 -17.78 -13.02
N THR A 99 -4.27 -16.81 -12.72
CA THR A 99 -5.45 -16.48 -13.53
C THR A 99 -5.19 -15.33 -14.50
N PRO A 100 -5.26 -15.53 -15.83
CA PRO A 100 -5.03 -14.45 -16.79
C PRO A 100 -6.01 -13.28 -16.57
N HIS A 101 -5.49 -12.10 -16.26
CA HIS A 101 -6.23 -10.83 -16.24
C HIS A 101 -5.44 -9.76 -16.99
N ALA A 102 -6.17 -8.78 -17.52
CA ALA A 102 -5.63 -7.62 -18.21
C ALA A 102 -6.48 -6.39 -17.89
N LEU A 103 -5.88 -5.19 -17.97
CA LEU A 103 -6.66 -3.96 -17.85
C LEU A 103 -7.60 -3.82 -19.04
N ALA A 104 -8.90 -3.77 -18.77
CA ALA A 104 -9.90 -3.41 -19.76
C ALA A 104 -9.90 -1.88 -19.96
N PRO A 105 -10.08 -1.37 -21.19
CA PRO A 105 -10.24 0.06 -21.43
C PRO A 105 -11.53 0.56 -20.75
N GLU A 106 -11.43 1.42 -19.74
CA GLU A 106 -12.61 2.04 -19.14
C GLU A 106 -13.31 2.99 -20.12
N ALA A 107 -14.64 2.96 -20.13
CA ALA A 107 -15.47 3.87 -20.92
C ALA A 107 -15.19 5.34 -20.55
N LYS A 108 -15.26 6.23 -21.55
CA LYS A 108 -14.89 7.65 -21.45
C LYS A 108 -15.93 8.43 -20.63
N LEU A 109 -15.71 8.58 -19.33
CA LEU A 109 -16.46 9.55 -18.53
C LEU A 109 -15.80 10.92 -18.66
N MET A 110 -16.30 11.77 -19.56
CA MET A 110 -15.90 13.19 -19.60
C MET A 110 -16.41 13.88 -18.33
N GLY A 111 -15.52 14.06 -17.35
CA GLY A 111 -15.84 14.72 -16.08
C GLY A 111 -14.91 15.90 -15.85
N GLY A 112 -15.47 17.09 -15.57
CA GLY A 112 -14.66 18.24 -15.15
C GLY A 112 -13.87 17.95 -13.87
N ARG A 113 -12.81 18.73 -13.61
CA ARG A 113 -11.86 18.59 -12.48
C ARG A 113 -12.50 18.11 -11.17
N ARG A 114 -13.60 18.75 -10.75
CA ARG A 114 -14.31 18.41 -9.51
C ARG A 114 -14.76 16.94 -9.46
N ARG A 115 -15.28 16.40 -10.56
CA ARG A 115 -15.76 15.01 -10.63
C ARG A 115 -14.62 14.01 -10.53
N VAL A 116 -13.47 14.29 -11.15
CA VAL A 116 -12.26 13.46 -11.05
C VAL A 116 -11.72 13.45 -9.62
N LEU A 117 -11.63 14.61 -8.96
CA LEU A 117 -11.15 14.68 -7.57
C LEU A 117 -12.11 14.00 -6.60
N LEU A 118 -13.43 14.17 -6.76
CA LEU A 118 -14.42 13.47 -5.95
C LEU A 118 -14.35 11.96 -6.16
N ALA A 119 -14.14 11.50 -7.40
CA ALA A 119 -13.93 10.09 -7.69
C ALA A 119 -12.63 9.56 -7.05
N ALA A 120 -11.56 10.36 -7.01
CA ALA A 120 -10.32 10.00 -6.31
C ALA A 120 -10.54 9.82 -4.80
N PHE A 121 -11.27 10.73 -4.16
CA PHE A 121 -11.65 10.58 -2.75
C PHE A 121 -12.57 9.37 -2.54
N ALA A 122 -13.54 9.15 -3.43
CA ALA A 122 -14.48 8.04 -3.33
C ALA A 122 -13.76 6.68 -3.47
N VAL A 123 -12.93 6.50 -4.50
CA VAL A 123 -12.23 5.23 -4.72
C VAL A 123 -11.21 4.93 -3.62
N THR A 124 -10.68 5.97 -2.97
CA THR A 124 -9.74 5.81 -1.85
C THR A 124 -10.51 5.57 -0.54
N LEU A 125 -11.35 6.50 -0.11
CA LEU A 125 -11.97 6.50 1.22
C LEU A 125 -13.23 5.65 1.33
N LEU A 126 -13.95 5.34 0.24
CA LEU A 126 -15.07 4.39 0.29
C LEU A 126 -14.61 2.94 0.11
N ASN A 127 -13.32 2.71 -0.14
CA ASN A 127 -12.77 1.38 -0.27
C ASN A 127 -12.47 0.80 1.13
N PRO A 128 -13.24 -0.18 1.65
CA PRO A 128 -12.99 -0.75 2.96
C PRO A 128 -11.59 -1.39 3.07
N GLN A 129 -11.03 -1.83 1.94
CA GLN A 129 -9.68 -2.41 1.89
C GLN A 129 -8.61 -1.40 2.31
N VAL A 130 -8.77 -0.10 2.01
CA VAL A 130 -7.77 0.91 2.35
C VAL A 130 -7.56 0.99 3.86
N TYR A 131 -8.62 0.88 4.65
CA TYR A 131 -8.56 0.96 6.10
C TYR A 131 -7.88 -0.27 6.71
N LEU A 132 -8.14 -1.46 6.14
CA LEU A 132 -7.46 -2.68 6.58
C LEU A 132 -5.95 -2.58 6.32
N GLU A 133 -5.56 -2.09 5.14
CA GLU A 133 -4.16 -2.06 4.72
C GLU A 133 -3.38 -0.92 5.40
N THR A 134 -3.91 0.31 5.37
CA THR A 134 -3.18 1.51 5.79
C THR A 134 -3.37 1.85 7.27
N LEU A 135 -4.61 1.84 7.76
CA LEU A 135 -4.91 2.22 9.13
C LEU A 135 -4.60 1.07 10.11
N ILE A 136 -5.13 -0.12 9.82
CA ILE A 136 -5.06 -1.25 10.77
C ILE A 136 -3.73 -1.97 10.63
N MET A 137 -3.37 -2.45 9.44
CA MET A 137 -2.20 -3.32 9.29
C MET A 137 -0.88 -2.56 9.32
N LEU A 138 -0.73 -1.49 8.53
CA LEU A 138 0.44 -0.62 8.64
C LEU A 138 0.53 0.00 10.04
N GLY A 139 -0.61 0.35 10.64
CA GLY A 139 -0.68 0.81 12.03
C GLY A 139 -0.11 -0.20 13.02
N ALA A 140 -0.59 -1.45 12.98
CA ALA A 140 -0.12 -2.54 13.81
C ALA A 140 1.39 -2.81 13.63
N ILE A 141 1.86 -2.92 12.39
CA ILE A 141 3.28 -3.22 12.10
C ILE A 141 4.18 -2.04 12.52
N GLY A 142 3.73 -0.81 12.26
CA GLY A 142 4.46 0.42 12.58
C GLY A 142 4.52 0.71 14.08
N ALA A 143 3.45 0.41 14.82
CA ALA A 143 3.35 0.61 16.26
C ALA A 143 4.42 -0.17 17.04
N VAL A 144 4.75 -1.37 16.55
CA VAL A 144 5.73 -2.26 17.20
C VAL A 144 7.18 -2.01 16.76
N GLN A 145 7.42 -1.03 15.89
CA GLN A 145 8.78 -0.69 15.47
C GLN A 145 9.53 0.08 16.55
N HIS A 146 10.87 -0.02 16.53
CA HIS A 146 11.72 0.80 17.39
C HIS A 146 11.54 2.31 17.19
N SER A 147 11.16 2.74 15.98
CA SER A 147 10.78 4.12 15.69
C SER A 147 9.50 4.12 14.84
N PRO A 148 8.32 4.28 15.46
CA PRO A 148 7.05 4.39 14.74
C PRO A 148 7.04 5.56 13.76
N VAL A 149 7.64 6.70 14.15
CA VAL A 149 7.81 7.87 13.26
C VAL A 149 8.70 7.54 12.07
N GLY A 150 9.83 6.84 12.28
CA GLY A 150 10.69 6.38 11.19
C GLY A 150 9.92 5.50 10.20
N PHE A 151 9.17 4.51 10.71
CA PHE A 151 8.32 3.64 9.89
C PHE A 151 7.27 4.42 9.10
N PHE A 152 6.55 5.34 9.75
CA PHE A 152 5.58 6.22 9.10
C PHE A 152 6.21 7.00 7.94
N LEU A 153 7.37 7.63 8.15
CA LEU A 153 8.06 8.40 7.10
C LEU A 153 8.47 7.51 5.92
N GLY A 154 8.93 6.28 6.19
CA GLY A 154 9.24 5.30 5.16
C GLY A 154 8.01 4.89 4.33
N ALA A 155 6.90 4.58 5.00
CA ALA A 155 5.65 4.23 4.34
C ALA A 155 5.05 5.40 3.55
N ALA A 156 5.12 6.61 4.09
CA ALA A 156 4.69 7.83 3.41
C ALA A 156 5.52 8.12 2.15
N LEU A 157 6.84 7.90 2.22
CA LEU A 157 7.71 8.02 1.06
C LEU A 157 7.36 6.96 -0.01
N ALA A 158 7.06 5.73 0.41
CA ALA A 158 6.65 4.67 -0.51
C ALA A 158 5.37 5.05 -1.28
N SER A 159 4.33 5.54 -0.59
CA SER A 159 3.08 5.95 -1.25
C SER A 159 3.29 7.11 -2.22
N PHE A 160 4.10 8.09 -1.84
CA PHE A 160 4.44 9.21 -2.71
C PHE A 160 5.17 8.75 -3.98
N VAL A 161 6.27 8.01 -3.82
CA VAL A 161 7.06 7.52 -4.95
C VAL A 161 6.19 6.65 -5.87
N TRP A 162 5.33 5.82 -5.28
CA TRP A 162 4.45 4.95 -6.03
C TRP A 162 3.41 5.71 -6.86
N PHE A 163 2.54 6.52 -6.24
CA PHE A 163 1.44 7.16 -6.97
C PHE A 163 1.94 8.16 -8.01
N PHE A 164 2.97 8.95 -7.69
CA PHE A 164 3.56 9.88 -8.66
C PHE A 164 4.32 9.13 -9.76
N GLY A 165 5.03 8.05 -9.41
CA GLY A 165 5.70 7.17 -10.36
C GLY A 165 4.71 6.50 -11.32
N LEU A 166 3.56 6.07 -10.82
CA LEU A 166 2.51 5.41 -11.60
C LEU A 166 1.85 6.37 -12.59
N VAL A 167 1.63 7.63 -12.20
CA VAL A 167 1.19 8.69 -13.13
C VAL A 167 2.26 9.02 -14.16
N ALA A 168 3.52 9.19 -13.74
CA ALA A 168 4.63 9.48 -14.65
C ALA A 168 4.84 8.37 -15.69
N ALA A 169 4.73 7.11 -15.25
CA ALA A 169 4.93 5.93 -16.07
C ALA A 169 3.66 5.49 -16.81
N ALA A 170 2.51 6.13 -16.62
CA ALA A 170 1.22 5.63 -17.08
C ALA A 170 1.23 5.21 -18.56
N GLY A 171 1.69 6.08 -19.46
CA GLY A 171 1.78 5.78 -20.90
C GLY A 171 2.70 4.59 -21.23
N TRP A 172 3.83 4.47 -20.53
CA TRP A 172 4.76 3.35 -20.68
C TRP A 172 4.18 2.04 -20.11
N LEU A 173 3.44 2.14 -19.01
CA LEU A 173 2.80 1.01 -18.31
C LEU A 173 1.59 0.47 -19.08
N ALA A 174 0.78 1.32 -19.70
CA ALA A 174 -0.41 0.92 -20.47
C ALA A 174 -0.11 -0.17 -21.50
N SER A 175 0.92 0.05 -22.31
CA SER A 175 1.31 -0.90 -23.38
C SER A 175 1.78 -2.26 -22.86
N ARG A 176 2.23 -2.31 -21.59
CA ARG A 176 2.70 -3.54 -20.94
C ARG A 176 1.60 -4.23 -20.15
N LEU A 177 0.74 -3.48 -19.47
CA LEU A 177 -0.36 -4.01 -18.65
C LEU A 177 -1.57 -4.49 -19.48
N THR A 178 -1.58 -4.27 -20.79
CA THR A 178 -2.45 -5.00 -21.72
C THR A 178 -2.01 -6.45 -21.92
N ARG A 179 -0.74 -6.79 -21.61
CA ARG A 179 -0.22 -8.14 -21.76
C ARG A 179 -0.42 -8.94 -20.45
N PRO A 180 -1.06 -10.11 -20.49
CA PRO A 180 -1.30 -10.91 -19.28
C PRO A 180 -0.03 -11.32 -18.53
N TRP A 181 1.10 -11.50 -19.23
CA TRP A 181 2.37 -11.87 -18.58
C TRP A 181 2.90 -10.80 -17.62
N ALA A 182 2.65 -9.51 -17.89
CA ALA A 182 3.09 -8.43 -17.01
C ALA A 182 2.39 -8.53 -15.65
N TRP A 183 1.09 -8.83 -15.66
CA TRP A 183 0.29 -9.10 -14.46
C TRP A 183 0.80 -10.30 -13.68
N ARG A 184 1.13 -11.40 -14.38
CA ARG A 184 1.70 -12.58 -13.73
C ARG A 184 2.99 -12.27 -12.97
N VAL A 185 3.90 -11.49 -13.56
CA VAL A 185 5.17 -11.11 -12.91
C VAL A 185 4.91 -10.22 -11.71
N ILE A 186 4.06 -9.20 -11.86
CA ILE A 186 3.72 -8.26 -10.78
C ILE A 186 3.09 -8.99 -9.60
N ASP A 187 2.04 -9.78 -9.84
CA ASP A 187 1.34 -10.54 -8.80
C ASP A 187 2.26 -11.58 -8.13
N SER A 188 3.19 -12.20 -8.87
CA SER A 188 4.17 -13.14 -8.30
C SER A 188 5.16 -12.45 -7.35
N VAL A 189 5.70 -11.28 -7.74
CA VAL A 189 6.62 -10.50 -6.90
C VAL A 189 5.91 -10.00 -5.64
N ILE A 190 4.68 -9.51 -5.77
CA ILE A 190 3.85 -9.11 -4.62
C ILE A 190 3.63 -10.31 -3.69
N GLY A 191 3.22 -11.45 -4.24
CA GLY A 191 2.99 -12.68 -3.47
C GLY A 191 4.21 -13.08 -2.64
N ILE A 192 5.40 -13.10 -3.25
CA ILE A 192 6.68 -13.44 -2.58
C ILE A 192 6.99 -12.45 -1.47
N MET A 193 6.88 -11.14 -1.73
CA MET A 193 7.18 -10.11 -0.76
C MET A 193 6.23 -10.17 0.45
N LEU A 194 4.92 -10.31 0.21
CA LEU A 194 3.93 -10.43 1.27
C LEU A 194 4.14 -11.71 2.09
N ALA A 195 4.50 -12.83 1.46
CA ALA A 195 4.84 -14.07 2.17
C ALA A 195 6.07 -13.88 3.07
N ALA A 196 7.11 -13.21 2.57
CA ALA A 196 8.33 -12.92 3.35
C ALA A 196 8.03 -12.02 4.55
N ILE A 197 7.20 -10.98 4.39
CA ILE A 197 6.80 -10.09 5.49
C ILE A 197 5.93 -10.85 6.50
N ALA A 198 4.96 -11.65 6.03
CA ALA A 198 4.10 -12.48 6.89
C ALA A 198 4.93 -13.44 7.75
N TRP A 199 5.89 -14.13 7.13
CA TRP A 199 6.82 -15.03 7.82
C TRP A 199 7.63 -14.31 8.89
N ARG A 200 8.18 -13.13 8.58
CA ARG A 200 8.97 -12.33 9.53
C ARG A 200 8.13 -11.84 10.71
N LEU A 201 6.90 -11.38 10.44
CA LEU A 201 5.94 -10.97 11.46
C LEU A 201 5.54 -12.16 12.35
N ALA A 202 5.33 -13.35 11.75
CA ALA A 202 5.00 -14.57 12.47
C ALA A 202 6.15 -15.08 13.35
N ALA A 203 7.38 -15.05 12.83
CA ALA A 203 8.58 -15.50 13.54
C ALA A 203 8.95 -14.60 14.73
N GLY A 204 8.36 -13.41 14.84
CA GLY A 204 8.70 -12.46 15.91
C GLY A 204 10.12 -11.92 15.78
N ALA A 205 10.73 -12.14 14.62
CA ALA A 205 11.99 -11.55 14.22
C ALA A 205 11.75 -10.07 13.89
N MET A 206 11.48 -9.28 14.94
CA MET A 206 11.95 -7.91 14.99
C MET A 206 13.46 -8.02 14.73
N LEU A 207 13.93 -7.56 13.56
CA LEU A 207 15.37 -7.58 13.28
C LEU A 207 16.10 -6.77 14.37
N PRO A 208 17.32 -7.20 14.76
CA PRO A 208 18.16 -6.53 15.77
C PRO A 208 18.43 -5.04 15.49
#